data_AF-A0A1H5YHL4-F1
#
_entry.id   AF-A0A1H5YHL4-F1
#
_cell.length_a   1.000
_cell.length_b   1.000
_cell.length_c   1.000
_cell.angle_alpha   90.00
_cell.angle_beta   90.00
_cell.angle_gamma   90.00
#
_symmetry.space_group_name_H-M   'P 1'
#
loop_
_entity.id
_entity.type
_entity.pdbx_description
1 polymer ?
#
loop_
_entity_poly.entity_id
_entity_poly.type
_entity_poly.pdbx_seq_one_letter_code
_entity_poly.pdbx_strand_id
1 'polypeptide(L)'
;MQNYDELVYRGTSFTLNALNSKIIESLETSVSTIVVKNLQMIQLQKAILAIGMFSLFDSILQDGLSCRNGFEGAKKTLIKIGKIELNDRFDNFICAINVLKHGQGRSYNTLVSKYKLLPFRINCQERISLMKVMSQKFLH
;
A
#
# COMPACT_ATOMS: atom_id res chain seq x y z
N MET A 1 -12.51 -19.77 4.66
CA MET A 1 -11.92 -18.60 3.99
C MET A 1 -12.91 -17.47 3.69
N GLN A 2 -14.12 -17.71 3.14
CA GLN A 2 -15.06 -16.62 2.79
C GLN A 2 -15.37 -15.62 3.93
N ASN A 3 -15.42 -16.09 5.19
CA ASN A 3 -15.69 -15.23 6.35
C ASN A 3 -14.49 -14.33 6.71
N TYR A 4 -13.26 -14.73 6.37
CA TYR A 4 -12.06 -13.97 6.71
C TYR A 4 -11.83 -12.82 5.72
N ASP A 5 -12.02 -13.05 4.43
CA ASP A 5 -11.90 -12.02 3.39
C ASP A 5 -12.93 -10.90 3.61
N GLU A 6 -14.15 -11.27 4.02
CA GLU A 6 -15.19 -10.31 4.37
C GLU A 6 -14.81 -9.47 5.60
N LEU A 7 -14.28 -10.09 6.66
CA LEU A 7 -13.82 -9.39 7.86
C LEU A 7 -12.66 -8.44 7.54
N VAL A 8 -11.72 -8.87 6.69
CA VAL A 8 -10.62 -8.05 6.20
C VAL A 8 -11.14 -6.84 5.41
N TYR A 9 -12.12 -7.05 4.52
CA TYR A 9 -12.74 -5.97 3.76
C TYR A 9 -13.49 -4.97 4.65
N ARG A 10 -14.34 -5.47 5.56
CA ARG A 10 -15.12 -4.66 6.50
C ARG A 10 -14.21 -3.86 7.43
N GLY A 11 -13.19 -4.51 8.01
CA GLY A 11 -12.22 -3.88 8.89
C GLY A 11 -11.43 -2.78 8.17
N THR A 12 -10.93 -3.06 6.97
CA THR A 12 -10.20 -2.08 6.15
C THR A 12 -11.08 -0.88 5.81
N SER A 13 -12.32 -1.12 5.39
CA SER A 13 -13.27 -0.06 5.06
C SER A 13 -13.59 0.81 6.26
N PHE A 14 -13.83 0.19 7.43
CA PHE A 14 -14.07 0.90 8.68
C PHE A 14 -12.88 1.79 9.06
N THR A 15 -11.66 1.25 9.06
CA THR A 15 -10.45 2.00 9.40
C THR A 15 -10.20 3.15 8.42
N LEU A 16 -10.36 2.93 7.12
CA LEU A 16 -10.18 3.98 6.12
C LEU A 16 -11.21 5.10 6.27
N ASN A 17 -12.47 4.76 6.54
CA ASN A 17 -13.52 5.76 6.80
C ASN A 17 -13.20 6.59 8.04
N ALA A 18 -12.83 5.94 9.15
CA ALA A 18 -12.44 6.64 10.38
C ALA A 18 -11.24 7.58 10.17
N LEU A 19 -10.24 7.15 9.40
CA LEU A 19 -9.08 7.98 9.04
C LEU A 19 -9.46 9.16 8.14
N ASN A 20 -10.40 8.99 7.20
CA ASN A 20 -10.88 10.05 6.33
C ASN A 20 -11.72 11.09 7.08
N SER A 21 -12.61 10.67 7.98
CA SER A 21 -13.40 11.60 8.79
C SER A 21 -12.51 12.51 9.64
N LYS A 22 -11.44 11.95 10.24
CA LYS A 22 -10.46 12.75 10.99
C LYS A 22 -9.71 13.77 10.13
N ILE A 23 -9.49 13.48 8.84
CA ILE A 23 -8.89 14.45 7.91
C ILE A 23 -9.84 15.64 7.71
N ILE A 24 -11.12 15.37 7.45
CA ILE A 24 -12.13 16.41 7.19
C ILE A 24 -12.28 17.30 8.42
N GLU A 25 -12.46 16.71 9.60
CA GLU A 25 -12.54 17.43 10.88
C GLU A 25 -11.31 18.32 11.12
N SER A 26 -10.11 17.80 10.84
CA SER A 26 -8.87 18.57 11.01
C SER A 26 -8.73 19.72 10.00
N LEU A 27 -9.24 19.57 8.79
CA LEU A 27 -9.19 20.60 7.74
C LEU A 27 -10.22 21.71 7.95
N GLU A 28 -11.40 21.36 8.49
CA GLU A 28 -12.47 22.33 8.78
C GLU A 28 -12.13 23.25 9.97
N THR A 29 -11.26 22.80 10.87
CA THR A 29 -11.07 23.45 12.18
C THR A 29 -9.82 24.33 12.30
N SER A 30 -8.80 24.24 11.43
CA SER A 30 -7.55 25.02 11.60
C SER A 30 -6.51 24.94 10.47
N VAL A 31 -5.71 26.00 10.28
CA VAL A 31 -4.49 26.06 9.43
C VAL A 31 -3.20 25.84 10.25
N SER A 32 -3.30 25.34 11.49
CA SER A 32 -2.14 25.23 12.39
C SER A 32 -1.21 24.06 12.06
N THR A 33 0.04 24.17 12.50
CA THR A 33 1.10 23.15 12.34
C THR A 33 0.72 21.78 12.92
N ILE A 34 -0.21 21.73 13.88
CA ILE A 34 -0.73 20.48 14.47
C ILE A 34 -1.57 19.72 13.45
N VAL A 35 -2.38 20.42 12.64
CA VAL A 35 -3.19 19.82 11.56
C VAL A 35 -2.28 19.17 10.52
N VAL A 36 -1.19 19.81 10.13
CA VAL A 36 -0.22 19.25 9.18
C VAL A 36 0.39 17.95 9.71
N LYS A 37 0.78 17.89 10.99
CA LYS A 37 1.31 16.67 11.61
C LYS A 37 0.26 15.55 11.70
N ASN A 38 -1.00 15.90 11.99
CA ASN A 38 -2.11 14.93 11.99
C ASN A 38 -2.36 14.37 10.59
N LEU A 39 -2.32 15.20 9.55
CA LEU A 39 -2.43 14.74 8.16
C LEU A 39 -1.28 13.79 7.79
N GLN A 40 -0.04 14.12 8.15
CA GLN A 40 1.11 13.24 7.93
C GLN A 40 0.97 11.90 8.67
N MET A 41 0.52 11.92 9.93
CA MET A 41 0.22 10.72 10.69
C MET A 41 -0.85 9.86 10.01
N ILE A 42 -1.94 10.46 9.53
CA ILE A 42 -3.01 9.72 8.84
C ILE A 42 -2.49 9.10 7.53
N GLN A 43 -1.67 9.82 6.77
CA GLN A 43 -1.03 9.27 5.56
C GLN A 43 -0.12 8.08 5.89
N LEU A 44 0.62 8.14 7.00
CA LEU A 44 1.46 7.04 7.48
C LEU A 44 0.61 5.82 7.86
N GLN A 45 -0.50 6.02 8.58
CA GLN A 45 -1.41 4.94 8.97
C GLN A 45 -2.02 4.24 7.75
N LYS A 46 -2.41 5.00 6.72
CA LYS A 46 -2.87 4.42 5.44
C LYS A 46 -1.79 3.58 4.76
N ALA A 47 -0.53 4.02 4.79
CA ALA A 47 0.59 3.26 4.23
C ALA A 47 0.84 1.96 5.00
N ILE A 48 0.84 2.00 6.34
CA ILE A 48 0.98 0.82 7.21
C ILE A 48 -0.13 -0.19 6.91
N LEU A 49 -1.39 0.27 6.86
CA LEU A 49 -2.53 -0.58 6.55
C LEU A 49 -2.38 -1.24 5.18
N ALA A 50 -2.06 -0.47 4.13
CA ALA A 50 -1.88 -1.01 2.78
C ALA A 50 -0.77 -2.06 2.72
N ILE A 51 0.35 -1.81 3.41
CA ILE A 51 1.46 -2.77 3.50
C ILE A 51 1.05 -4.04 4.24
N GLY A 52 0.38 -3.91 5.38
CA GLY A 52 -0.12 -5.05 6.16
C GLY A 52 -1.09 -5.91 5.37
N MET A 53 -2.03 -5.28 4.67
CA MET A 53 -2.98 -5.95 3.78
C MET A 53 -2.28 -6.72 2.67
N PHE A 54 -1.24 -6.12 2.07
CA PHE A 54 -0.49 -6.79 1.01
C PHE A 54 0.32 -7.98 1.56
N SER A 55 0.92 -7.85 2.74
CA SER A 55 1.61 -8.96 3.40
C SER A 55 0.66 -10.11 3.74
N LEU A 56 -0.54 -9.80 4.26
CA LEU A 56 -1.57 -10.80 4.53
C LEU A 56 -2.01 -11.51 3.25
N PHE A 57 -2.20 -10.76 2.16
CA PHE A 57 -2.56 -11.32 0.86
C PHE A 57 -1.47 -12.25 0.30
N ASP A 58 -0.19 -11.92 0.47
CA ASP A 58 0.91 -12.82 0.10
C ASP A 58 0.84 -14.14 0.88
N SER A 59 0.57 -14.09 2.19
CA SER A 59 0.39 -15.31 3.00
C SER A 59 -0.79 -16.16 2.53
N ILE A 60 -1.92 -15.55 2.17
CA ILE A 60 -3.08 -16.25 1.60
C ILE A 60 -2.71 -16.92 0.27
N LEU A 61 -1.93 -16.25 -0.57
CA LEU A 61 -1.46 -16.80 -1.85
C LEU A 61 -0.45 -17.93 -1.65
N GLN A 62 0.46 -17.81 -0.68
CA GLN A 62 1.43 -18.86 -0.34
C GLN A 62 0.70 -20.15 0.07
N ASP A 63 -0.31 -20.04 0.92
CA ASP A 63 -1.14 -21.16 1.36
C ASP A 63 -1.96 -21.74 0.19
N GLY A 64 -2.74 -20.89 -0.49
CA GLY A 64 -3.63 -21.32 -1.58
C GLY A 64 -2.92 -21.87 -2.82
N LEU A 65 -1.67 -21.48 -3.07
CA LEU A 65 -0.85 -21.99 -4.17
C LEU A 65 0.20 -23.00 -3.72
N SER A 66 0.26 -23.32 -2.42
CA SER A 66 1.28 -24.20 -1.83
C SER A 66 2.71 -23.84 -2.27
N CYS A 67 3.06 -22.56 -2.16
CA CYS A 67 4.34 -22.04 -2.64
C CYS A 67 5.00 -21.11 -1.62
N ARG A 68 6.33 -20.94 -1.72
CA ARG A 68 7.11 -20.11 -0.79
C ARG A 68 6.92 -18.60 -1.01
N ASN A 69 6.60 -18.19 -2.25
CA ASN A 69 6.43 -16.79 -2.63
C ASN A 69 5.09 -16.65 -3.36
N GLY A 70 4.08 -16.19 -2.64
CA GLY A 70 2.69 -16.15 -3.09
C GLY A 70 2.53 -15.26 -4.31
N PHE A 71 3.16 -14.09 -4.31
CA PHE A 71 3.16 -13.20 -5.47
C PHE A 71 3.85 -13.78 -6.70
N GLU A 72 5.02 -14.40 -6.55
CA GLU A 72 5.68 -15.02 -7.69
C GLU A 72 4.86 -16.19 -8.25
N GLY A 73 4.27 -17.02 -7.37
CA GLY A 73 3.36 -18.10 -7.74
C GLY A 73 2.13 -17.57 -8.50
N ALA A 74 1.49 -16.52 -7.99
CA ALA A 74 0.34 -15.90 -8.63
C ALA A 74 0.69 -15.35 -10.01
N LYS A 75 1.81 -14.65 -10.16
CA LYS A 75 2.27 -14.12 -11.45
C LYS A 75 2.48 -15.23 -12.48
N LYS A 76 3.18 -16.32 -12.10
CA LYS A 76 3.40 -17.47 -12.99
C LYS A 76 2.07 -18.08 -13.45
N THR A 77 1.13 -18.23 -12.52
CA THR A 77 -0.22 -18.74 -12.83
C THR A 77 -0.95 -17.82 -13.81
N LEU A 78 -0.95 -16.50 -13.57
CA LEU A 78 -1.61 -15.51 -14.44
C LEU A 78 -1.05 -15.53 -15.86
N ILE A 79 0.27 -15.62 -16.02
CA ILE A 79 0.91 -15.72 -17.34
C ILE A 79 0.49 -17.03 -18.03
N LYS A 80 0.51 -18.15 -17.31
CA LYS A 80 0.15 -19.47 -17.85
C LYS A 80 -1.29 -19.50 -18.38
N ILE A 81 -2.22 -18.82 -17.74
CA ILE A 81 -3.64 -18.73 -18.16
C ILE A 81 -3.91 -17.57 -19.13
N GLY A 82 -2.88 -16.86 -19.59
CA GLY A 82 -3.01 -15.76 -20.56
C GLY A 82 -3.58 -14.45 -20.00
N LYS A 83 -3.67 -14.29 -18.67
CA LYS A 83 -4.19 -13.08 -18.01
C LYS A 83 -3.09 -12.02 -17.82
N ILE A 84 -2.51 -11.58 -18.94
CA ILE A 84 -1.34 -10.68 -18.97
C ILE A 84 -1.64 -9.31 -18.36
N GLU A 85 -2.77 -8.69 -18.70
CA GLU A 85 -3.14 -7.38 -18.15
C GLU A 85 -3.29 -7.41 -16.61
N LEU A 86 -3.85 -8.50 -16.08
CA LEU A 86 -3.99 -8.68 -14.64
C LEU A 86 -2.62 -8.84 -13.96
N ASN A 87 -1.70 -9.58 -14.60
CA ASN A 87 -0.31 -9.69 -14.14
C ASN A 87 0.39 -8.32 -14.13
N ASP A 88 0.22 -7.51 -15.18
CA ASP A 88 0.83 -6.18 -15.25
C ASP A 88 0.28 -5.23 -14.18
N ARG A 89 -1.04 -5.28 -13.94
CA ARG A 89 -1.67 -4.55 -12.84
C ARG A 89 -1.15 -5.02 -11.48
N PHE A 90 -0.93 -6.32 -11.33
CA PHE A 90 -0.37 -6.89 -10.11
C PHE A 90 1.03 -6.36 -9.83
N ASP A 91 1.88 -6.29 -10.85
CA ASP A 91 3.21 -5.69 -10.77
C ASP A 91 3.18 -4.20 -10.42
N ASN A 92 2.18 -3.46 -10.91
CA ASN A 92 1.98 -2.06 -10.53
C ASN A 92 1.73 -1.93 -9.02
N PHE A 93 0.88 -2.79 -8.45
CA PHE A 93 0.60 -2.76 -7.01
C PHE A 93 1.79 -3.21 -6.16
N ILE A 94 2.52 -4.25 -6.56
CA ILE A 94 3.76 -4.66 -5.88
C ILE A 94 4.75 -3.48 -5.84
N CYS A 95 4.95 -2.80 -6.97
CA CYS A 95 5.81 -1.63 -7.01
C CYS A 95 5.30 -0.51 -6.09
N ALA A 96 3.99 -0.25 -6.06
CA ALA A 96 3.41 0.78 -5.21
C ALA A 96 3.65 0.50 -3.72
N ILE A 97 3.45 -0.75 -3.29
CA ILE A 97 3.72 -1.18 -1.91
C ILE A 97 5.20 -1.05 -1.56
N ASN A 98 6.10 -1.42 -2.48
CA ASN A 98 7.54 -1.25 -2.28
C ASN A 98 7.93 0.22 -2.14
N VAL A 99 7.28 1.13 -2.89
CA VAL A 99 7.47 2.58 -2.72
C VAL A 99 6.96 3.06 -1.36
N LEU A 100 5.83 2.55 -0.87
CA LEU A 100 5.35 2.89 0.49
C LEU A 100 6.32 2.41 1.59
N LYS A 101 6.95 1.24 1.38
CA LYS A 101 7.95 0.68 2.31
C LYS A 101 9.26 1.48 2.30
N HIS A 102 9.85 1.64 1.11
CA HIS A 102 11.25 2.07 0.95
C HIS A 102 11.41 3.51 0.44
N GLY A 103 10.34 4.13 -0.07
CA GLY A 103 10.41 5.44 -0.72
C GLY A 103 10.90 5.35 -2.17
N GLN A 104 11.67 6.35 -2.59
CA GLN A 104 12.23 6.41 -3.95
C GLN A 104 13.27 5.30 -4.18
N GLY A 105 13.23 4.68 -5.35
CA GLY A 105 14.09 3.57 -5.73
C GLY A 105 13.66 2.93 -7.04
N ARG A 106 14.10 1.71 -7.32
CA ARG A 106 13.79 0.99 -8.58
C ARG A 106 12.28 0.91 -8.83
N SER A 107 11.50 0.49 -7.83
CA SER A 107 10.03 0.40 -7.96
C SER A 107 9.39 1.76 -8.24
N TYR A 108 9.91 2.85 -7.67
CA TYR A 108 9.43 4.20 -7.96
C TYR A 108 9.72 4.59 -9.42
N ASN A 109 10.95 4.39 -9.89
CA ASN A 109 11.34 4.71 -11.26
C ASN A 109 10.51 3.92 -12.28
N THR A 110 10.24 2.63 -12.00
CA THR A 110 9.37 1.79 -12.81
C THR A 110 7.93 2.29 -12.87
N LEU A 111 7.40 2.87 -11.79
CA LEU A 111 6.05 3.44 -11.80
C LEU A 111 6.02 4.77 -12.56
N VAL A 112 7.02 5.63 -12.34
CA VAL A 112 7.11 6.94 -13.00
C VAL A 112 7.21 6.80 -14.52
N SER A 113 7.97 5.81 -15.03
CA SER A 113 8.11 5.61 -16.48
C SER A 113 6.78 5.26 -17.19
N LYS A 114 5.80 4.72 -16.46
CA LYS A 114 4.46 4.36 -16.98
C LYS A 114 3.32 5.13 -16.32
N TYR A 115 3.59 6.30 -15.74
CA TYR A 115 2.65 7.01 -14.88
C TYR A 115 1.28 7.29 -15.52
N LYS A 116 1.23 7.53 -16.84
CA LYS A 116 -0.02 7.79 -17.60
C LYS A 116 -0.94 6.57 -17.68
N LEU A 117 -0.39 5.37 -17.52
CA LEU A 117 -1.10 4.10 -17.68
C LEU A 117 -1.49 3.48 -16.33
N LEU A 118 -1.13 4.12 -15.22
CA LEU A 118 -1.40 3.58 -13.89
C LEU A 118 -2.85 3.82 -13.46
N PRO A 119 -3.48 2.87 -12.76
CA PRO A 119 -4.83 3.03 -12.20
C PRO A 119 -4.84 3.92 -10.95
N PHE A 120 -3.70 4.52 -10.57
CA PHE A 120 -3.54 5.37 -9.41
C PHE A 120 -2.53 6.49 -9.70
N ARG A 121 -2.61 7.57 -8.93
CA ARG A 121 -1.69 8.70 -9.04
C ARG A 121 -0.42 8.44 -8.23
N ILE A 122 0.72 8.79 -8.80
CA ILE A 122 1.99 8.88 -8.07
C ILE A 122 2.13 10.34 -7.64
N ASN A 123 2.36 10.57 -6.34
CA ASN A 123 2.69 11.89 -5.84
C ASN A 123 4.21 11.94 -5.58
N CYS A 124 4.91 12.84 -6.26
CA CYS A 124 6.38 12.93 -6.27
C CYS A 124 6.96 13.68 -5.04
N GLN A 125 6.12 14.27 -4.20
CA GLN A 125 6.58 14.92 -2.96
C GLN A 125 7.13 13.87 -1.99
N GLU A 126 8.29 14.16 -1.38
CA GLU A 126 8.96 13.30 -0.38
C GLU A 126 7.97 12.75 0.64
N ARG A 127 7.52 11.50 0.44
CA ARG A 127 6.75 10.79 1.46
C ARG A 127 7.73 10.20 2.47
N ILE A 128 7.32 10.32 3.72
CA ILE A 128 7.92 9.63 4.86
C ILE A 128 7.94 8.11 4.53
N SER A 129 9.11 7.56 4.24
CA SER A 129 9.30 6.11 4.11
C SER A 129 9.21 5.48 5.49
N LEU A 130 8.46 4.38 5.61
CA LEU A 130 8.35 3.65 6.88
C LEU A 130 9.71 3.20 7.40
N MET A 131 10.62 2.78 6.53
CA MET A 131 11.99 2.45 6.94
C MET A 131 12.75 3.67 7.48
N LYS A 132 12.58 4.87 6.89
CA LYS A 132 13.18 6.10 7.43
C LYS A 132 12.62 6.47 8.82
N VAL A 133 11.33 6.22 9.06
CA VAL A 133 10.72 6.45 10.39
C VAL A 133 11.24 5.47 11.42
N MET A 134 11.32 4.19 11.06
CA MET A 134 11.84 3.17 11.96
C MET A 134 13.32 3.42 12.26
N SER A 135 14.14 3.74 11.26
CA SER A 135 15.57 4.00 11.49
C SER A 135 15.82 5.18 12.43
N GLN A 136 15.00 6.24 12.37
CA GLN A 136 15.12 7.37 13.29
C GLN A 136 14.70 7.05 14.73
N LYS A 137 13.83 6.06 14.94
CA LYS A 137 13.33 5.67 16.27
C LYS A 137 14.14 4.58 16.97
N PHE A 138 14.96 3.81 16.23
CA PHE A 138 15.81 2.75 16.81
C PHE A 138 17.26 3.19 17.03
N LEU A 139 17.59 4.47 16.80
CA LEU A 139 18.91 5.06 16.99
C LEU A 139 19.01 5.98 18.23
N HIS A 140 17.97 6.02 19.07
CA HIS A 140 17.91 6.70 20.37
C HIS A 140 17.24 5.79 21.39
#